data_AF-A0A0F9HGT7-F1
#
_entry.id   AF-A0A0F9HGT7-F1
#
_cell.length_a   1.000
_cell.length_b   1.000
_cell.length_c   1.000
_cell.angle_alpha   90.00
_cell.angle_beta   90.00
_cell.angle_gamma   90.00
#
_symmetry.space_group_name_H-M   'P 1'
#
loop_
_entity.id
_entity.type
_entity.pdbx_description
1 polymer ?
#
loop_
_entity_poly.entity_id
_entity_poly.type
_entity_poly.pdbx_seq_one_letter_code
_entity_poly.pdbx_strand_id
1 'polypeptide(L)'
;MTESERTKQRNSDFLHIFSGSPQGKRIYDYLADFCLKKECTFDRESARKSDFNTGARAVILEIDYWMELDLSTLDETGETDNTEPE
;
A
#
# COMPACT_ATOMS: atom_id res chain seq x y z
N MET A 1 16.93 11.83 5.58
CA MET A 1 16.02 10.70 5.32
C MET A 1 16.09 10.32 3.85
N THR A 2 16.52 9.11 3.54
CA THR A 2 16.57 8.55 2.18
C THR A 2 15.17 8.18 1.70
N GLU A 3 15.01 7.86 0.41
CA GLU A 3 13.73 7.37 -0.12
C GLU A 3 13.36 5.99 0.46
N SER A 4 14.37 5.14 0.71
CA SER A 4 14.19 3.85 1.39
C SER A 4 13.67 4.05 2.82
N GLU A 5 14.26 4.96 3.59
CA GLU A 5 13.79 5.30 4.95
C GLU A 5 12.36 5.87 4.95
N ARG A 6 12.01 6.74 3.98
CA ARG A 6 10.64 7.23 3.79
C ARG A 6 9.64 6.12 3.51
N THR A 7 10.03 5.17 2.66
CA THR A 7 9.19 4.03 2.26
C THR A 7 8.93 3.10 3.44
N LYS A 8 9.97 2.77 4.21
CA LYS A 8 9.86 1.96 5.43
C LYS A 8 8.98 2.64 6.49
N GLN A 9 9.15 3.95 6.71
CA GLN A 9 8.31 4.70 7.65
C GLN A 9 6.84 4.68 7.22
N ARG A 10 6.55 4.89 5.93
CA ARG A 10 5.17 4.87 5.42
C ARG A 10 4.52 3.49 5.57
N ASN A 11 5.20 2.41 5.19
CA ASN A 11 4.70 1.05 5.43
C ASN A 11 4.40 0.82 6.92
N SER A 12 5.32 1.20 7.81
CA SER A 12 5.12 1.09 9.26
C SER A 12 3.90 1.89 9.74
N ASP A 13 3.70 3.11 9.27
CA ASP A 13 2.56 3.96 9.64
C ASP A 13 1.23 3.31 9.21
N PHE A 14 1.16 2.79 7.98
CA PHE A 14 -0.04 2.11 7.47
C PHE A 14 -0.34 0.82 8.25
N LEU A 15 0.68 0.00 8.52
CA LEU A 15 0.53 -1.20 9.35
C LEU A 15 0.04 -0.86 10.75
N HIS A 16 0.61 0.18 11.39
CA HIS A 16 0.19 0.61 12.72
C HIS A 16 -1.28 1.04 12.74
N ILE A 17 -1.70 1.83 11.76
CA ILE A 17 -3.08 2.33 11.70
C ILE A 17 -4.07 1.22 11.37
N PHE A 18 -3.87 0.49 10.28
CA PHE A 18 -4.89 -0.40 9.71
C PHE A 18 -4.84 -1.84 10.22
N SER A 19 -3.66 -2.34 10.61
CA SER A 19 -3.50 -3.67 11.25
C SER A 19 -3.31 -3.57 12.77
N GLY A 20 -2.65 -2.52 13.25
CA GLY A 20 -2.28 -2.35 14.65
C GLY A 20 -3.37 -1.75 15.54
N SER A 21 -4.41 -1.11 14.96
CA SER A 21 -5.49 -0.49 15.73
C SER A 21 -6.88 -1.09 15.42
N PRO A 22 -7.71 -1.36 16.45
CA PRO A 22 -9.08 -1.83 16.23
C PRO A 22 -9.95 -0.86 15.43
N GLN A 23 -9.71 0.45 15.55
CA GLN A 23 -10.41 1.50 14.83
C GLN A 23 -10.08 1.46 13.34
N GLY A 24 -8.78 1.41 13.00
CA GLY A 24 -8.32 1.37 11.62
C GLY A 24 -8.79 0.11 10.91
N LYS A 25 -8.73 -1.06 11.58
CA LYS A 25 -9.29 -2.29 11.02
C LYS A 25 -10.78 -2.15 10.69
N ARG A 26 -11.60 -1.60 11.60
CA ARG A 26 -13.04 -1.39 11.33
C ARG A 26 -13.31 -0.45 10.16
N ILE A 27 -12.51 0.61 10.03
CA ILE A 27 -12.62 1.55 8.91
C ILE A 27 -12.26 0.85 7.60
N TYR A 28 -11.16 0.10 7.59
CA TYR A 28 -10.74 -0.68 6.44
C TYR A 28 -11.80 -1.70 6.01
N ASP A 29 -12.31 -2.51 6.94
CA ASP A 29 -13.38 -3.49 6.67
C ASP A 29 -14.63 -2.80 6.08
N TYR A 30 -15.04 -1.66 6.64
CA TYR A 30 -16.17 -0.88 6.10
C TYR A 30 -15.92 -0.36 4.69
N LEU A 31 -14.71 0.14 4.39
CA LEU A 31 -14.36 0.65 3.06
C LEU A 31 -14.34 -0.48 2.03
N ALA A 32 -13.79 -1.64 2.38
CA ALA A 32 -13.80 -2.83 1.53
C ALA A 32 -15.24 -3.27 1.20
N ASP A 33 -16.11 -3.35 2.22
CA ASP A 33 -17.53 -3.65 2.07
C ASP A 33 -18.27 -2.62 1.22
N PHE A 34 -17.98 -1.33 1.43
CA PHE A 34 -18.58 -0.23 0.67
C PHE A 34 -18.21 -0.32 -0.81
N CYS A 35 -16.95 -0.58 -1.13
CA CYS A 35 -16.49 -0.74 -2.50
C CYS A 35 -17.12 -1.96 -3.18
N LEU A 36 -17.20 -3.11 -2.49
CA LEU A 36 -17.85 -4.30 -3.02
C LEU A 36 -19.34 -4.05 -3.33
N LYS A 37 -20.09 -3.42 -2.40
CA LYS A 37 -21.52 -3.10 -2.56
C LYS A 37 -21.81 -2.10 -3.68
N LYS A 38 -20.83 -1.25 -4.02
CA LYS A 38 -20.95 -0.23 -5.06
C LYS A 38 -20.41 -0.70 -6.41
N GLU A 39 -20.19 -2.00 -6.58
CA GLU A 39 -19.59 -2.60 -7.79
C GLU A 39 -18.26 -1.92 -8.19
N CYS A 40 -17.54 -1.36 -7.20
CA CYS A 40 -16.19 -0.88 -7.41
C CYS A 40 -15.29 -2.12 -7.46
N THR A 41 -15.07 -2.68 -8.64
CA THR A 41 -14.40 -3.97 -8.78
C THR A 41 -12.91 -3.87 -8.46
N PHE A 42 -12.46 -4.81 -7.62
CA PHE A 42 -11.05 -5.07 -7.31
C PHE A 42 -10.27 -5.63 -8.50
N ASP A 43 -10.97 -6.21 -9.48
CA ASP A 43 -10.35 -6.98 -10.54
C ASP A 43 -9.60 -6.10 -11.56
N ARG A 44 -8.32 -6.41 -11.77
CA ARG A 44 -7.44 -5.78 -12.76
C ARG A 44 -7.93 -6.04 -14.19
N GLU A 45 -8.76 -7.07 -14.39
CA GLU A 45 -9.27 -7.51 -15.70
C GLU A 45 -10.72 -7.06 -16.01
N SER A 46 -11.42 -6.43 -15.06
CA SER A 46 -12.82 -6.00 -15.24
C SER A 46 -12.94 -4.84 -16.23
N ALA A 47 -13.42 -5.14 -17.43
CA ALA A 47 -13.61 -4.21 -18.54
C ALA A 47 -14.80 -3.23 -18.41
N ARG A 48 -15.46 -3.13 -17.25
CA ARG A 48 -16.61 -2.21 -17.07
C ARG A 48 -16.17 -0.78 -16.79
N LYS A 49 -15.61 -0.13 -17.81
CA LYS A 49 -15.11 1.26 -17.81
C LYS A 49 -16.12 2.36 -17.43
N SER A 50 -17.42 2.08 -17.30
CA SER A 50 -18.44 3.14 -17.34
C SER A 50 -18.95 3.69 -16.00
N ASP A 51 -18.67 3.07 -14.85
CA ASP A 51 -19.14 3.60 -13.54
C ASP A 51 -18.05 3.53 -12.44
N PHE A 52 -16.81 3.87 -12.80
CA PHE A 52 -15.70 3.86 -11.85
C PHE A 52 -15.67 5.13 -10.98
N ASN A 53 -15.99 4.99 -9.69
CA ASN A 53 -15.45 5.90 -8.68
C ASN A 53 -13.95 5.60 -8.48
N THR A 54 -13.13 6.00 -9.45
CA THR A 54 -11.66 5.77 -9.50
C THR A 54 -10.98 6.10 -8.17
N GLY A 55 -11.46 7.12 -7.47
CA GLY A 55 -10.91 7.56 -6.19
C GLY A 55 -11.05 6.53 -5.05
N ALA A 56 -12.22 5.92 -4.87
CA ALA A 56 -12.44 5.00 -3.74
C ALA A 56 -11.60 3.71 -3.88
N ARG A 57 -11.53 3.17 -5.10
CA ARG A 57 -10.68 2.01 -5.42
C ARG A 57 -9.20 2.33 -5.25
N ALA A 58 -8.75 3.50 -5.72
CA ALA A 58 -7.35 3.91 -5.58
C ALA A 58 -6.95 4.01 -4.11
N VAL A 59 -7.81 4.53 -3.24
CA VAL A 59 -7.54 4.63 -1.80
C VAL A 59 -7.38 3.25 -1.15
N ILE A 60 -8.26 2.30 -1.44
CA ILE A 60 -8.16 0.96 -0.83
C ILE A 60 -6.93 0.22 -1.36
N LEU A 61 -6.67 0.26 -2.68
CA LEU A 61 -5.50 -0.39 -3.25
C LEU A 61 -4.18 0.19 -2.72
N GLU A 62 -4.14 1.50 -2.46
CA GLU A 62 -2.98 2.13 -1.84
C GLU A 62 -2.80 1.64 -0.40
N ILE A 63 -3.88 1.52 0.37
CA ILE A 63 -3.83 0.96 1.74
C ILE A 63 -3.32 -0.49 1.70
N ASP A 64 -3.89 -1.34 0.84
CA ASP A 64 -3.49 -2.74 0.67
C ASP A 64 -2.01 -2.84 0.28
N TYR A 65 -1.60 -2.07 -0.73
CA TYR A 65 -0.22 -2.02 -1.18
C TYR A 65 0.73 -1.71 -0.02
N TRP A 66 0.46 -0.67 0.77
CA TRP A 66 1.35 -0.31 1.89
C TRP A 66 1.32 -1.32 3.02
N MET A 67 0.21 -2.03 3.25
CA MET A 67 0.12 -3.07 4.27
C MET A 67 0.84 -4.36 3.87
N GLU A 68 0.88 -4.68 2.57
CA GLU A 68 1.47 -5.91 2.03
C GLU A 68 2.87 -5.70 1.41
N LEU A 69 3.36 -4.46 1.37
CA LEU A 69 4.64 -4.12 0.75
C LEU A 69 5.80 -4.92 1.34
N ASP A 70 6.47 -5.70 0.50
CA ASP A 70 7.70 -6.40 0.85
C ASP A 70 8.90 -5.43 0.84
N LEU A 71 9.43 -5.16 2.04
CA LEU A 71 10.55 -4.25 2.24
C LEU A 71 11.92 -4.91 2.03
N SER A 72 11.99 -6.24 1.83
CA SER A 72 13.27 -6.97 1.72
C SER A 72 14.17 -6.47 0.58
N THR A 73 13.55 -5.99 -0.50
CA THR A 73 14.25 -5.46 -1.69
C THR A 73 14.81 -4.05 -1.51
N LEU A 74 14.47 -3.36 -0.42
CA LEU A 74 14.89 -1.97 -0.18
C LEU A 74 16.27 -1.83 0.46
N ASP A 75 16.83 -2.92 0.97
CA ASP A 75 18.16 -2.95 1.62
C ASP A 75 19.29 -3.34 0.65
N GLU A 76 18.97 -3.85 -0.54
CA GLU A 76 19.96 -4.32 -1.53
C GLU A 76 20.62 -3.19 -2.35
N THR A 77 20.15 -1.95 -2.22
CA THR A 77 20.69 -0.79 -2.97
C THR A 77 21.72 0.03 -2.19
N GLY A 78 22.14 -0.43 -1.00
CA GLY A 78 23.03 0.31 -0.09
C GLY A 78 24.51 -0.10 -0.09
N GLU A 79 24.91 -1.19 -0.75
CA GLU A 79 26.26 -1.75 -0.62
C GLU A 79 26.94 -2.03 -1.97
N THR A 80 27.19 -1.01 -2.80
CA THR A 80 28.34 -1.04 -3.73
C THR A 80 28.82 0.38 -4.01
N ASP A 81 29.54 0.99 -3.08
CA ASP A 81 30.52 2.03 -3.42
C ASP A 81 31.59 2.11 -2.33
N ASN A 82 32.35 1.02 -2.18
CA ASN A 82 33.60 1.00 -1.42
C ASN A 82 34.54 -0.04 -2.05
N THR A 83 35.09 0.33 -3.20
CA THR A 83 36.40 -0.20 -3.63
C THR A 83 37.22 0.97 -4.12
N GLU A 84 37.87 1.65 -3.18
CA GLU A 84 39.23 2.14 -3.46
C GLU A 84 40.16 0.98 -3.08
N PRO A 85 41.08 0.59 -3.98
CA PRO A 85 42.46 0.61 -3.52
C PRO A 85 43.50 1.03 -4.57
N GLU A 86 44.44 1.82 -4.04
CA GLU A 86 45.85 2.06 -4.41
C GLU A 86 46.21 2.97 -5.60
#